data_AF-A0AAX2RHM0-F1
#
_entry.id   AF-A0AAX2RHM0-F1
#
_cell.length_a   1.000
_cell.length_b   1.000
_cell.length_c   1.000
_cell.angle_alpha   90.00
_cell.angle_beta   90.00
_cell.angle_gamma   90.00
#
_symmetry.space_group_name_H-M   'P 1'
#
loop_
_entity.id
_entity.type
_entity.pdbx_description
1 polymer ?
#
loop_
_entity_poly.entity_id
_entity_poly.type
_entity_poly.pdbx_seq_one_letter_code
_entity_poly.pdbx_strand_id
1 'polypeptide(L)' 'MDAFNAMGKPIPAQARQVGYEACKAMGLESGRSWECVGAVAEQLERDKPYEAQGAAMKFLDLTGAYRLMATLLAAANA' A
#
# COMPACT_ATOMS: atom_id res chain seq x y z
N MET A 1 -8.21 16.92 -0.37
CA MET A 1 -8.91 15.68 -0.74
C MET A 1 -8.15 15.11 -1.93
N ASP A 2 -6.85 14.84 -1.75
CA ASP A 2 -5.89 14.72 -2.86
C ASP A 2 -4.96 13.51 -2.68
N ALA A 3 -5.45 12.44 -2.05
CA ALA A 3 -4.66 11.24 -1.79
C ALA A 3 -4.07 10.63 -3.08
N PHE A 4 -4.80 10.73 -4.19
CA PHE A 4 -4.36 10.27 -5.51
C PHE A 4 -3.24 11.10 -6.12
N ASN A 5 -2.98 12.32 -5.62
CA ASN A 5 -1.88 13.16 -6.08
C ASN A 5 -0.50 12.60 -5.65
N ALA A 6 -0.47 11.60 -4.77
CA ALA A 6 0.75 10.85 -4.41
C ALA A 6 1.07 9.70 -5.39
N MET A 7 0.15 9.33 -6.29
CA MET A 7 0.47 8.31 -7.30
C MET A 7 1.48 8.86 -8.31
N GLY A 8 2.33 7.98 -8.83
CA GLY A 8 3.45 8.38 -9.71
C GLY A 8 4.60 9.09 -8.99
N LYS A 9 4.57 9.15 -7.64
CA LYS A 9 5.62 9.74 -6.80
C LYS A 9 6.14 8.71 -5.80
N PRO A 10 7.39 8.85 -5.32
CA PRO A 10 7.94 7.98 -4.29
C PRO A 10 7.05 7.93 -3.04
N ILE A 11 6.75 6.73 -2.55
CA ILE A 11 6.02 6.52 -1.29
C ILE A 11 7.03 6.65 -0.14
N PRO A 12 6.88 7.65 0.75
CA PRO A 12 7.82 7.90 1.84
C PRO A 12 7.98 6.70 2.79
N ALA A 13 9.15 6.57 3.42
CA ALA A 13 9.41 5.49 4.38
C ALA A 13 8.40 5.44 5.53
N GLN A 14 7.95 6.61 6.02
CA GLN A 14 6.89 6.70 7.03
C GLN A 14 5.58 6.08 6.54
N ALA A 15 5.14 6.40 5.32
CA ALA A 15 3.91 5.84 4.74
C ALA A 15 4.02 4.32 4.59
N ARG A 16 5.19 3.81 4.20
CA ARG A 16 5.48 2.37 4.14
C ARG A 16 5.39 1.71 5.51
N GLN A 17 5.87 2.37 6.57
CA GLN A 17 5.73 1.87 7.95
C GLN A 17 4.26 1.82 8.38
N VAL A 18 3.46 2.85 8.07
CA VAL A 18 2.02 2.86 8.37
C VAL A 18 1.30 1.74 7.60
N GLY A 19 1.67 1.52 6.33
CA GLY A 19 1.18 0.38 5.54
C GLY A 19 1.55 -0.97 6.13
N TYR A 20 2.76 -1.09 6.68
CA TYR A 20 3.20 -2.31 7.38
C TYR A 20 2.31 -2.59 8.61
N GLU A 21 2.07 -1.60 9.47
CA GLU A 21 1.20 -1.77 10.64
C GLU A 21 -0.24 -2.11 10.22
N ALA A 22 -0.75 -1.55 9.13
CA ALA A 22 -2.05 -1.90 8.58
C ALA A 22 -2.10 -3.37 8.12
N CYS A 23 -1.07 -3.83 7.40
CA CYS A 23 -0.93 -5.25 7.01
C CYS A 23 -0.91 -6.18 8.23
N LYS A 24 -0.19 -5.82 9.29
CA LYS A 24 -0.17 -6.55 10.56
C LYS A 24 -1.55 -6.62 11.19
N ALA A 25 -2.27 -5.49 11.24
CA ALA A 25 -3.63 -5.43 11.77
C ALA A 25 -4.65 -6.25 10.94
N MET A 26 -4.36 -6.46 9.65
CA MET A 26 -5.14 -7.34 8.76
C MET A 26 -4.74 -8.82 8.87
N GLY A 27 -3.84 -9.17 9.80
CA GLY A 27 -3.46 -10.56 10.10
C GLY A 27 -2.24 -11.07 9.31
N LEU A 28 -1.52 -10.22 8.58
CA LEU A 28 -0.29 -10.65 7.92
C LEU A 28 0.87 -10.81 8.92
N GLU A 29 1.69 -11.83 8.69
CA GLU A 29 2.97 -11.97 9.36
C GLU A 29 3.95 -10.87 8.92
N SER A 30 4.97 -10.60 9.73
CA SER A 30 5.85 -9.44 9.52
C SER A 30 6.59 -9.48 8.17
N GLY A 31 7.08 -10.66 7.75
CA GLY A 31 7.71 -10.80 6.43
C GLY A 31 6.74 -10.53 5.28
N ARG A 32 5.55 -11.14 5.32
CA ARG A 32 4.51 -10.97 4.29
C ARG A 32 3.94 -9.54 4.27
N SER A 33 3.95 -8.86 5.41
CA SER A 33 3.53 -7.46 5.51
C SER A 33 4.46 -6.56 4.71
N TRP A 34 5.78 -6.72 4.86
CA TRP A 34 6.75 -5.95 4.08
C TRP A 34 6.74 -6.31 2.60
N GLU A 35 6.57 -7.59 2.28
CA GLU A 35 6.44 -8.05 0.89
C GLU A 35 5.22 -7.42 0.21
N CYS A 36 4.06 -7.44 0.89
CA CYS A 36 2.83 -6.83 0.40
C CYS A 36 2.99 -5.31 0.22
N VAL A 37 3.50 -4.60 1.23
CA VAL A 37 3.73 -3.15 1.16
C VAL A 37 4.69 -2.80 0.03
N GLY A 38 5.80 -3.52 -0.10
CA GLY A 38 6.80 -3.28 -1.14
C GLY A 38 6.24 -3.45 -2.54
N ALA A 39 5.52 -4.55 -2.77
CA ALA A 39 4.91 -4.85 -4.06
C ALA A 39 3.83 -3.82 -4.45
N VAL A 40 3.01 -3.39 -3.49
CA VAL A 40 1.96 -2.38 -3.73
C VAL A 40 2.57 -1.00 -3.96
N ALA A 41 3.53 -0.60 -3.12
CA ALA A 41 4.20 0.69 -3.26
C ALA A 41 4.91 0.83 -4.61
N GLU A 42 5.61 -0.21 -5.08
CA GLU A 42 6.29 -0.18 -6.39
C GLU A 42 5.31 0.15 -7.54
N GLN A 43 4.10 -0.40 -7.51
CA GLN A 43 3.10 -0.13 -8.55
C GLN A 43 2.48 1.26 -8.41
N LEU A 44 2.20 1.71 -7.18
CA LEU A 44 1.67 3.05 -6.93
C LEU A 44 2.66 4.17 -7.32
N GLU A 45 3.96 3.95 -7.08
CA GLU A 45 5.04 4.86 -7.50
C GLU A 45 5.14 4.99 -9.03
N ARG A 46 4.62 4.00 -9.78
CA ARG A 46 4.59 3.98 -11.25
C ARG A 46 3.24 4.37 -11.83
N ASP A 47 2.31 4.87 -11.00
CA ASP A 47 0.95 5.22 -11.39
C ASP A 47 0.17 4.03 -12.00
N LYS A 48 0.34 2.84 -11.41
CA LYS A 48 -0.28 1.58 -11.84
C LYS A 48 -1.25 1.04 -10.79
N PRO A 49 -2.43 1.67 -10.58
CA PRO A 49 -3.34 1.31 -9.50
C PRO A 49 -3.98 -0.07 -9.65
N TYR A 50 -4.21 -0.55 -10.87
CA TYR A 50 -4.78 -1.89 -11.10
C TYR A 50 -3.77 -3.00 -10.77
N GLU A 51 -2.51 -2.80 -11.13
CA GLU A 51 -1.42 -3.69 -10.79
C GLU A 51 -1.11 -3.65 -9.29
N ALA A 52 -1.24 -2.47 -8.65
CA ALA A 52 -1.13 -2.33 -7.20
C ALA A 52 -2.21 -3.16 -6.48
N GLN A 53 -3.46 -3.09 -6.95
CA GLN A 53 -4.56 -3.91 -6.44
C GLN A 53 -4.25 -5.40 -6.62
N GLY A 54 -3.83 -5.81 -7.82
CA GLY A 54 -3.46 -7.20 -8.11
C GLY A 54 -2.29 -7.70 -7.26
N ALA A 55 -1.32 -6.84 -6.95
CA ALA A 55 -0.20 -7.15 -6.07
C ALA A 55 -0.67 -7.34 -4.62
N ALA A 56 -1.54 -6.46 -4.12
CA ALA A 56 -2.11 -6.56 -2.78
C ALA A 56 -2.95 -7.83 -2.61
N MET A 57 -3.76 -8.17 -3.63
CA MET A 57 -4.67 -9.32 -3.61
C MET A 57 -3.96 -10.68 -3.58
N LYS A 58 -2.63 -10.73 -3.75
CA LYS A 58 -1.82 -11.94 -3.49
C LYS A 58 -1.70 -12.25 -2.00
N PHE A 59 -1.94 -11.26 -1.14
CA PHE A 59 -1.77 -11.35 0.32
C PHE A 59 -3.07 -11.06 1.07
N LEU A 60 -3.89 -10.15 0.55
CA LEU A 60 -5.10 -9.64 1.18
C LEU A 60 -6.33 -9.95 0.32
N ASP A 61 -7.52 -9.87 0.92
CA ASP A 61 -8.75 -9.84 0.14
C ASP A 61 -8.92 -8.48 -0.57
N LEU A 62 -9.96 -8.36 -1.40
CA LEU A 62 -10.23 -7.11 -2.12
C LEU A 62 -10.39 -5.91 -1.17
N THR A 63 -11.03 -6.12 -0.01
CA THR A 63 -11.22 -5.07 1.00
C THR A 63 -9.88 -4.63 1.59
N GLY A 64 -9.03 -5.59 1.97
CA GLY A 64 -7.70 -5.33 2.50
C GLY A 64 -6.78 -4.67 1.47
N ALA A 65 -6.89 -5.04 0.20
CA ALA A 65 -6.17 -4.39 -0.90
C ALA A 65 -6.49 -2.89 -0.99
N TYR A 66 -7.78 -2.53 -1.02
CA TYR A 66 -8.18 -1.12 -1.03
C TYR A 66 -7.79 -0.38 0.25
N ARG A 67 -7.91 -1.02 1.41
CA ARG A 67 -7.47 -0.43 2.69
C ARG A 67 -5.97 -0.12 2.69
N LEU A 68 -5.14 -1.04 2.21
CA LEU A 68 -3.69 -0.84 2.14
C LEU A 68 -3.34 0.29 1.18
N MET A 69 -3.89 0.28 -0.04
CA MET A 69 -3.65 1.32 -1.04
C MET A 69 -4.05 2.71 -0.50
N ALA A 70 -5.24 2.82 0.10
CA ALA A 70 -5.71 4.07 0.70
C ALA A 70 -4.82 4.51 1.87
N THR A 71 -4.36 3.58 2.70
CA THR A 71 -3.46 3.87 3.84
C THR A 71 -2.13 4.45 3.36
N LEU A 72 -1.51 3.82 2.35
CA LEU A 72 -0.24 4.28 1.79
C LEU A 72 -0.37 5.69 1.18
N LEU A 73 -1.42 5.92 0.38
CA LEU A 73 -1.64 7.20 -0.28
C LEU A 73 -2.04 8.31 0.70
N ALA A 74 -2.84 8.00 1.72
CA ALA A 74 -3.20 8.97 2.75
C ALA A 74 -1.97 9.38 3.58
N ALA A 75 -1.16 8.42 4.02
CA ALA A 75 0.05 8.69 4.80
C ALA A 75 1.15 9.37 3.98
N ALA A 76 1.16 9.22 2.66
CA ALA A 76 2.10 9.92 1.77
C ALA A 76 1.76 11.40 1.55
N ASN A 77 0.54 11.83 1.88
CA ASN A 77 0.09 13.23 1.75
C ASN A 77 -0.14 13.92 3.11
N ALA A 78 0.24 13.26 4.20
CA ALA A 78 0.18 13.80 5.56
C ALA A 78 1.47 14.56 5.89
#